data_AF-A0A9D4AV42-F1
#
_entry.id   AF-A0A9D4AV42-F1
#
_cell.length_a   1.000
_cell.length_b   1.000
_cell.length_c   1.000
_cell.angle_alpha   90.00
_cell.angle_beta   90.00
_cell.angle_gamma   90.00
#
_symmetry.space_group_name_H-M   'P 1'
#
loop_
_entity.id
_entity.type
_entity.pdbx_description
1 polymer ?
#
loop_
_entity_poly.entity_id
_entity_poly.type
_entity_poly.pdbx_seq_one_letter_code
_entity_poly.pdbx_strand_id
1 'polypeptide(L)'
;MFEDRDETKETDGSLLGDPGHTPPEKKGHMKWQKPRLTRKALLNCCLVKRILSRAAPQGSDTSDSDLELSSVRHQPEGLEQLQELTKFTKKELQSLYRGFKNECPSGLVDEDTFKLIYAQFFPQGDASMYAHFLFNAFDVDRNGAICFEDFVVGLSILLRGTVHEKLNWAFNLYDINKDGYITKEEMLAIMKSIYDMMGRYTYPIVRDDAPIEHVEKFFQKMDRNRDGVVTIEEFLETCQKDENIMSSMQLFENAKAVMTSQPGDGEWLGFVTASVSDHKRCRQGSSHPRGAGQDLMPVFVLRALPVSLRLSWRLPGCTSWGGTESRGVSHLAGAMRLVQFQTGSDGPRIGLEEKDGGNVIDLNAFDPSLPRRMREFLEIGDAALAVARRAQESGQHILPRAQVTLLAPIPNPGKVICVGMNYADHCREQNMKIPEEPIIFSKFPSSVTGPYDEIIHPAESQEVDWEVELAFVIGKKGTHIKESAAMDHIVGFMVAHDVTARDWQMKRNGKQWILGKSFDTFCPLGPAIVTKDCVPDPHKLGIRCKVNGELVQDSNTSQMIFKTQALVAWVSQFITLYPGDVFLTGTPPGTGVFRKPPVFLKRGDVVQCEIDQLGALRNKVV
;
A
#
# COMPACT_ATOMS: atom_id res chain seq x y z
N MET A 1 -34.32 49.94 28.15
CA MET A 1 -35.76 50.08 27.92
C MET A 1 -36.07 49.19 26.72
N PHE A 2 -36.52 47.94 26.93
CA PHE A 2 -37.96 47.52 27.04
C PHE A 2 -38.70 47.88 25.74
N GLU A 3 -39.39 47.04 24.96
CA GLU A 3 -40.00 45.69 25.01
C GLU A 3 -39.99 45.13 23.55
N ASP A 4 -39.97 43.84 23.17
CA ASP A 4 -40.79 42.64 23.43
C ASP A 4 -42.21 42.60 22.78
N ARG A 5 -42.32 41.73 21.75
CA ARG A 5 -43.35 40.70 21.44
C ARG A 5 -44.63 40.91 20.61
N ASP A 6 -44.95 39.77 19.98
CA ASP A 6 -46.20 39.16 19.47
C ASP A 6 -46.76 39.59 18.09
N GLU A 7 -46.71 38.71 17.06
CA GLU A 7 -47.50 37.48 16.79
C GLU A 7 -48.95 37.77 16.36
N THR A 8 -49.30 37.45 15.10
CA THR A 8 -50.26 36.40 14.72
C THR A 8 -50.62 36.44 13.22
N LYS A 9 -50.93 35.25 12.69
CA LYS A 9 -51.30 34.87 11.32
C LYS A 9 -52.74 35.31 10.97
N GLU A 10 -53.09 35.49 9.70
CA GLU A 10 -53.85 34.51 8.91
C GLU A 10 -54.20 34.98 7.48
N THR A 11 -54.55 33.97 6.69
CA THR A 11 -54.70 33.78 5.24
C THR A 11 -55.98 34.33 4.60
N ASP A 12 -55.91 34.71 3.31
CA ASP A 12 -56.73 34.24 2.16
C ASP A 12 -56.35 35.10 0.93
N GLY A 13 -56.32 34.70 -0.35
CA GLY A 13 -56.72 33.52 -1.08
C GLY A 13 -57.02 33.95 -2.55
N SER A 14 -56.61 33.14 -3.54
CA SER A 14 -57.20 33.06 -4.91
C SER A 14 -56.79 34.16 -5.94
N LEU A 15 -56.54 33.98 -7.26
CA LEU A 15 -56.64 32.87 -8.23
C LEU A 15 -55.78 33.18 -9.51
N LEU A 16 -55.04 32.15 -9.96
CA LEU A 16 -54.79 31.63 -11.33
C LEU A 16 -54.14 32.46 -12.47
N GLY A 17 -53.06 31.85 -13.01
CA GLY A 17 -52.51 32.05 -14.36
C GLY A 17 -51.13 31.39 -14.56
N ASP A 18 -51.09 30.06 -14.70
CA ASP A 18 -49.92 29.20 -15.06
C ASP A 18 -49.74 29.18 -16.62
N PRO A 19 -48.70 28.57 -17.26
CA PRO A 19 -47.48 27.95 -16.76
C PRO A 19 -46.18 28.29 -17.54
N GLY A 20 -45.03 28.04 -16.91
CA GLY A 20 -43.73 28.06 -17.59
C GLY A 20 -42.54 27.86 -16.65
N HIS A 21 -42.67 26.94 -15.68
CA HIS A 21 -41.67 26.68 -14.66
C HIS A 21 -40.47 25.88 -15.17
N THR A 22 -39.27 26.47 -15.02
CA THR A 22 -38.08 25.74 -14.54
C THR A 22 -37.86 26.18 -13.09
N PRO A 23 -37.88 25.28 -12.09
CA PRO A 23 -37.53 25.63 -10.72
C PRO A 23 -36.03 25.47 -10.43
N PRO A 24 -35.45 26.35 -9.61
CA PRO A 24 -34.10 26.24 -9.08
C PRO A 24 -34.03 25.40 -7.80
N GLU A 25 -32.81 25.03 -7.47
CA GLU A 25 -32.33 24.29 -6.30
C GLU A 25 -33.00 24.67 -4.96
N LYS A 26 -33.27 23.66 -4.13
CA LYS A 26 -33.34 23.81 -2.67
C LYS A 26 -32.40 22.84 -1.97
N LYS A 27 -31.45 23.43 -1.25
CA LYS A 27 -30.70 22.84 -0.14
C LYS A 27 -31.67 22.37 0.96
N GLY A 28 -31.54 21.11 1.36
CA GLY A 28 -32.05 20.58 2.61
C GLY A 28 -30.92 19.88 3.36
N HIS A 29 -30.40 20.52 4.40
CA HIS A 29 -29.47 19.91 5.35
C HIS A 29 -30.20 18.81 6.14
N MET A 30 -29.77 17.55 6.01
CA MET A 30 -30.06 16.50 6.99
C MET A 30 -28.79 16.18 7.78
N LYS A 31 -28.86 16.40 9.09
CA LYS A 31 -27.80 16.11 10.08
C LYS A 31 -27.54 14.60 10.12
N TRP A 32 -26.27 14.22 9.96
CA TRP A 32 -25.76 12.86 10.12
C TRP A 32 -25.75 12.45 11.61
N GLN A 33 -26.49 11.41 11.98
CA GLN A 33 -26.25 10.63 13.19
C GLN A 33 -25.40 9.40 12.83
N LYS A 34 -24.28 9.21 13.52
CA LYS A 34 -23.38 8.06 13.32
C LYS A 34 -24.07 6.75 13.72
N PRO A 35 -24.01 5.67 12.90
CA PRO A 35 -24.38 4.34 13.36
C PRO A 35 -23.34 3.84 14.39
N ARG A 36 -23.81 3.41 15.55
CA ARG A 36 -22.97 2.74 16.56
C ARG A 36 -22.88 1.26 16.20
N LEU A 37 -21.75 0.83 15.64
CA LEU A 37 -21.41 -0.59 15.52
C LEU A 37 -21.19 -1.18 16.92
N THR A 38 -22.03 -2.14 17.31
CA THR A 38 -21.93 -2.82 18.60
C THR A 38 -20.94 -3.98 18.53
N ARG A 39 -20.33 -4.33 19.68
CA ARG A 39 -19.34 -5.41 19.86
C ARG A 39 -19.83 -6.78 19.33
N LYS A 40 -21.14 -6.94 19.13
CA LYS A 40 -21.81 -8.13 18.58
C LYS A 40 -21.60 -8.27 17.06
N ALA A 41 -21.59 -7.17 16.30
CA ALA A 41 -21.33 -7.17 14.85
C ALA A 41 -19.89 -7.57 14.50
N LEU A 42 -18.94 -7.27 15.40
CA LEU A 42 -17.52 -7.67 15.26
C LEU A 42 -17.28 -9.17 15.52
N LEU A 43 -18.18 -9.85 16.24
CA LEU A 43 -18.08 -11.27 16.57
C LEU A 43 -18.61 -12.17 15.43
N ASN A 44 -19.63 -11.72 14.70
CA ASN A 44 -20.21 -12.45 13.56
C ASN A 44 -19.29 -12.48 12.32
N CYS A 45 -18.36 -11.53 12.20
CA CYS A 45 -17.35 -11.46 11.14
C CYS A 45 -16.30 -12.61 11.16
N CYS A 46 -16.32 -13.49 12.18
CA CYS A 46 -15.28 -14.48 12.42
C CYS A 46 -15.63 -15.91 11.99
N LEU A 47 -16.82 -16.15 11.43
CA LEU A 47 -17.36 -17.49 11.25
C LEU A 47 -16.49 -18.38 10.35
N VAL A 48 -16.21 -17.96 9.11
CA VAL A 48 -15.44 -18.76 8.16
C VAL A 48 -13.96 -18.86 8.55
N LYS A 49 -13.45 -17.79 9.15
CA LYS A 49 -12.07 -17.66 9.62
C LYS A 49 -11.72 -18.64 10.74
N ARG A 50 -12.65 -18.86 11.68
CA ARG A 50 -12.48 -19.78 12.82
C ARG A 50 -12.65 -21.25 12.42
N ILE A 51 -13.30 -21.49 11.28
CA ILE A 51 -13.58 -22.82 10.72
C ILE A 51 -12.38 -23.36 9.94
N LEU A 52 -11.77 -22.53 9.10
CA LEU A 52 -10.60 -22.90 8.28
C LEU A 52 -9.31 -23.01 9.10
N SER A 53 -9.13 -22.19 10.14
CA SER A 53 -7.92 -22.21 10.97
C SER A 53 -7.75 -23.47 11.83
N ARG A 54 -8.81 -24.26 12.05
CA ARG A 54 -8.79 -25.51 12.85
C ARG A 54 -8.75 -26.78 12.00
N ALA A 55 -8.75 -26.67 10.68
CA ALA A 55 -8.73 -27.80 9.74
C ALA A 55 -7.32 -28.13 9.18
N ALA A 56 -6.29 -27.34 9.52
CA ALA A 56 -4.92 -27.63 9.11
C ALA A 56 -4.33 -28.82 9.92
N PRO A 57 -3.63 -29.78 9.28
CA PRO A 57 -3.07 -30.93 9.97
C PRO A 57 -1.89 -30.48 10.84
N GLN A 58 -2.04 -30.57 12.16
CA GLN A 58 -0.91 -30.49 13.07
C GLN A 58 -0.25 -31.86 13.18
N GLY A 59 1.06 -31.89 12.90
CA GLY A 59 1.92 -33.04 13.13
C GLY A 59 1.96 -33.42 14.61
N SER A 60 2.30 -34.68 14.83
CA SER A 60 2.47 -35.37 16.11
C SER A 60 3.10 -34.51 17.21
N ASP A 61 2.41 -34.35 18.34
CA ASP A 61 2.85 -34.94 19.59
C ASP A 61 1.76 -34.90 20.67
N THR A 62 1.86 -35.89 21.54
CA THR A 62 0.92 -36.35 22.57
C THR A 62 0.79 -35.43 23.79
N SER A 63 -0.31 -35.65 24.53
CA SER A 63 -0.66 -35.19 25.88
C SER A 63 -1.04 -33.71 26.07
N ASP A 64 -2.31 -33.39 25.80
CA ASP A 64 -3.20 -32.75 26.79
C ASP A 64 -4.65 -32.78 26.25
N SER A 65 -5.27 -33.95 26.34
CA SER A 65 -6.63 -34.21 25.90
C SER A 65 -7.44 -34.73 27.08
N ASP A 66 -7.90 -33.87 27.99
CA ASP A 66 -8.96 -34.28 28.94
C ASP A 66 -9.70 -33.17 29.71
N LEU A 67 -9.70 -31.92 29.25
CA LEU A 67 -10.55 -30.89 29.88
C LEU A 67 -11.37 -30.13 28.83
N GLU A 68 -12.69 -30.14 29.07
CA GLU A 68 -13.78 -29.48 28.32
C GLU A 68 -14.48 -30.28 27.20
N LEU A 69 -14.81 -31.53 27.50
CA LEU A 69 -15.97 -32.23 26.94
C LEU A 69 -17.17 -32.07 27.91
N SER A 70 -17.89 -30.95 27.85
CA SER A 70 -19.28 -30.88 28.36
C SER A 70 -20.00 -29.59 27.97
N SER A 71 -20.72 -29.61 26.83
CA SER A 71 -22.10 -29.08 26.76
C SER A 71 -22.68 -29.17 25.33
N VAL A 72 -23.82 -29.87 25.27
CA VAL A 72 -24.81 -30.00 24.18
C VAL A 72 -24.40 -30.85 22.97
N ARG A 73 -24.76 -32.15 23.08
CA ARG A 73 -24.88 -33.09 21.96
C ARG A 73 -26.05 -32.66 21.05
N HIS A 74 -25.74 -32.28 19.82
CA HIS A 74 -26.65 -32.51 18.70
C HIS A 74 -25.81 -33.02 17.53
N GLN A 75 -25.98 -34.30 17.22
CA GLN A 75 -25.34 -34.99 16.11
C GLN A 75 -26.26 -34.76 14.90
N PRO A 76 -25.83 -34.04 13.85
CA PRO A 76 -26.61 -33.97 12.62
C PRO A 76 -26.68 -35.36 12.00
N GLU A 77 -27.89 -35.91 11.88
CA GLU A 77 -28.14 -37.01 10.93
C GLU A 77 -27.76 -36.48 9.54
N GLY A 78 -26.92 -37.23 8.79
CA GLY A 78 -26.50 -36.84 7.43
C GLY A 78 -25.03 -36.44 7.24
N LEU A 79 -24.23 -36.29 8.30
CA LEU A 79 -22.79 -35.97 8.18
C LEU A 79 -21.97 -37.01 7.40
N GLU A 80 -22.37 -38.28 7.45
CA GLU A 80 -21.71 -39.36 6.71
C GLU A 80 -22.10 -39.33 5.22
N GLN A 81 -23.35 -39.00 4.89
CA GLN A 81 -23.80 -38.79 3.51
C GLN A 81 -23.16 -37.55 2.88
N LEU A 82 -23.00 -36.46 3.64
CA LEU A 82 -22.29 -35.26 3.20
C LEU A 82 -20.79 -35.51 3.01
N GLN A 83 -20.19 -36.43 3.77
CA GLN A 83 -18.78 -36.83 3.56
C GLN A 83 -18.60 -37.66 2.28
N GLU A 84 -19.62 -38.38 1.83
CA GLU A 84 -19.61 -39.10 0.55
C GLU A 84 -19.91 -38.18 -0.65
N LEU A 85 -20.77 -37.19 -0.46
CA LEU A 85 -21.16 -36.22 -1.49
C LEU A 85 -20.17 -35.05 -1.66
N THR A 86 -19.37 -34.76 -0.64
CA THR A 86 -18.47 -33.60 -0.62
C THR A 86 -17.03 -34.03 -0.37
N LYS A 87 -16.06 -33.27 -0.87
CA LYS A 87 -14.64 -33.58 -0.69
C LYS A 87 -14.12 -33.13 0.68
N PHE A 88 -14.99 -32.95 1.69
CA PHE A 88 -14.65 -32.46 3.03
C PHE A 88 -14.53 -33.59 4.06
N THR A 89 -13.66 -33.41 5.05
CA THR A 89 -13.50 -34.35 6.17
C THR A 89 -14.60 -34.15 7.23
N LYS A 90 -14.91 -35.19 8.01
CA LYS A 90 -15.90 -35.14 9.10
C LYS A 90 -15.67 -33.98 10.08
N LYS A 91 -14.40 -33.64 10.38
CA LYS A 91 -14.03 -32.53 11.26
C LYS A 91 -14.30 -31.16 10.63
N GLU A 92 -14.08 -31.02 9.31
CA GLU A 92 -14.37 -29.79 8.56
C GLU A 92 -15.88 -29.53 8.50
N LEU A 93 -16.66 -30.57 8.19
CA LEU A 93 -18.12 -30.50 8.14
C LEU A 93 -18.74 -30.14 9.51
N GLN A 94 -18.24 -30.68 10.61
CA GLN A 94 -18.67 -30.31 11.97
C GLN A 94 -18.38 -28.85 12.30
N SER A 95 -17.25 -28.32 11.81
CA SER A 95 -16.86 -26.93 12.00
C SER A 95 -17.74 -25.99 11.17
N LEU A 96 -18.00 -26.33 9.91
CA LEU A 96 -18.92 -25.63 9.01
C LEU A 96 -20.34 -25.60 9.58
N TYR A 97 -20.85 -26.72 10.08
CA TYR A 97 -22.17 -26.82 10.69
C TYR A 97 -22.31 -25.94 11.94
N ARG A 98 -21.28 -25.94 12.79
CA ARG A 98 -21.26 -25.08 14.00
C ARG A 98 -21.22 -23.59 13.64
N GLY A 99 -20.53 -23.23 12.56
CA GLY A 99 -20.58 -21.90 12.00
C GLY A 99 -21.99 -21.54 11.56
N PHE A 100 -22.52 -22.30 10.61
CA PHE A 100 -23.84 -22.08 10.02
C PHE A 100 -24.94 -21.94 11.08
N LYS A 101 -24.96 -22.81 12.10
CA LYS A 101 -25.95 -22.79 13.19
C LYS A 101 -25.80 -21.61 14.15
N ASN A 102 -24.60 -21.05 14.31
CA ASN A 102 -24.35 -19.88 15.16
C ASN A 102 -24.89 -18.59 14.51
N GLU A 103 -24.81 -18.47 13.19
CA GLU A 103 -25.36 -17.30 12.48
C GLU A 103 -26.84 -17.49 12.14
N CYS A 104 -27.28 -18.72 11.89
CA CYS A 104 -28.66 -19.07 11.55
C CYS A 104 -29.21 -20.13 12.53
N PRO A 105 -29.77 -19.72 13.69
CA PRO A 105 -30.31 -20.65 14.68
C PRO A 105 -31.47 -21.51 14.18
N SER A 106 -32.16 -21.05 13.12
CA SER A 106 -33.25 -21.73 12.41
C SER A 106 -32.79 -22.93 11.59
N GLY A 107 -31.49 -23.02 11.24
CA GLY A 107 -30.95 -24.06 10.37
C GLY A 107 -31.26 -23.89 8.88
N LEU A 108 -31.86 -22.76 8.49
CA LEU A 108 -32.19 -22.37 7.11
C LEU A 108 -31.84 -20.91 6.90
N VAL A 109 -31.30 -20.56 5.73
CA VAL A 109 -30.99 -19.17 5.34
C VAL A 109 -31.98 -18.75 4.26
N ASP A 110 -32.87 -17.81 4.58
CA ASP A 110 -33.73 -17.17 3.59
C ASP A 110 -33.00 -16.07 2.81
N GLU A 111 -33.60 -15.66 1.70
CA GLU A 111 -33.00 -14.71 0.76
C GLU A 111 -32.66 -13.35 1.41
N ASP A 112 -33.54 -12.84 2.27
CA ASP A 112 -33.37 -11.56 2.95
C ASP A 112 -32.23 -11.62 3.98
N THR A 113 -32.12 -12.73 4.72
CA THR A 113 -31.00 -12.99 5.63
C THR A 113 -29.70 -13.10 4.86
N PHE A 114 -29.71 -13.80 3.72
CA PHE A 114 -28.52 -13.92 2.86
C PHE A 114 -28.06 -12.57 2.33
N LYS A 115 -28.98 -11.74 1.81
CA LYS A 115 -28.71 -10.35 1.38
C LYS A 115 -28.13 -9.51 2.51
N LEU A 116 -28.67 -9.62 3.73
CA LEU A 116 -28.21 -8.85 4.89
C LEU A 116 -26.82 -9.26 5.36
N ILE A 117 -26.49 -10.56 5.29
CA ILE A 117 -25.14 -11.07 5.56
C ILE A 117 -24.18 -10.58 4.47
N TYR A 118 -24.58 -10.66 3.21
CA TYR A 118 -23.74 -10.30 2.07
C TYR A 118 -23.47 -8.78 1.99
N ALA A 119 -24.47 -7.95 2.29
CA ALA A 119 -24.34 -6.48 2.33
C ALA A 119 -23.35 -5.98 3.40
N GLN A 120 -23.10 -6.75 4.47
CA GLN A 120 -22.09 -6.41 5.48
C GLN A 120 -20.66 -6.42 4.92
N PHE A 121 -20.41 -7.21 3.87
CA PHE A 121 -19.11 -7.27 3.21
C PHE A 121 -18.88 -6.11 2.22
N PHE A 122 -19.94 -5.44 1.77
CA PHE A 122 -19.89 -4.37 0.77
C PHE A 122 -20.69 -3.13 1.22
N PRO A 123 -20.23 -2.39 2.26
CA PRO A 123 -21.01 -1.31 2.88
C PRO A 123 -21.16 -0.03 2.03
N GLN A 124 -20.57 0.02 0.84
CA GLN A 124 -20.45 1.23 0.00
C GLN A 124 -21.23 1.14 -1.32
N GLY A 125 -21.80 -0.02 -1.67
CA GLY A 125 -22.57 -0.24 -2.91
C GLY A 125 -23.84 -1.07 -2.67
N ASP A 126 -24.68 -1.23 -3.69
CA ASP A 126 -25.90 -2.04 -3.56
C ASP A 126 -25.63 -3.48 -4.01
N ALA A 127 -25.34 -4.34 -3.03
CA ALA A 127 -25.08 -5.76 -3.28
C ALA A 127 -26.35 -6.61 -3.39
N SER A 128 -27.55 -6.02 -3.25
CA SER A 128 -28.81 -6.75 -3.08
C SER A 128 -29.16 -7.61 -4.30
N MET A 129 -28.97 -7.08 -5.51
CA MET A 129 -29.27 -7.80 -6.75
C MET A 129 -28.29 -8.93 -7.03
N TYR A 130 -26.99 -8.71 -6.77
CA TYR A 130 -25.99 -9.77 -6.95
C TYR A 130 -26.13 -10.87 -5.88
N ALA A 131 -26.44 -10.49 -4.63
CA ALA A 131 -26.74 -11.45 -3.57
C ALA A 131 -27.96 -12.31 -3.90
N HIS A 132 -28.98 -11.76 -4.58
CA HIS A 132 -30.12 -12.53 -5.09
C HIS A 132 -29.67 -13.58 -6.14
N PHE A 133 -28.83 -13.21 -7.09
CA PHE A 133 -28.33 -14.16 -8.10
C PHE A 133 -27.46 -15.27 -7.49
N LEU A 134 -26.61 -14.93 -6.53
CA LEU A 134 -25.85 -15.92 -5.76
C LEU A 134 -26.79 -16.83 -4.96
N PHE A 135 -27.79 -16.27 -4.29
CA PHE A 135 -28.77 -17.05 -3.53
C PHE A 135 -29.45 -18.10 -4.41
N ASN A 136 -29.97 -17.69 -5.58
CA ASN A 136 -30.60 -18.60 -6.54
C ASN A 136 -29.63 -19.62 -7.17
N ALA A 137 -28.32 -19.37 -7.13
CA ALA A 137 -27.32 -20.34 -7.56
C ALA A 137 -26.99 -21.38 -6.48
N PHE A 138 -27.20 -21.06 -5.21
CA PHE A 138 -27.07 -21.99 -4.07
C PHE A 138 -28.38 -22.72 -3.75
N ASP A 139 -29.54 -22.10 -3.98
CA ASP A 139 -30.88 -22.69 -3.81
C ASP A 139 -31.23 -23.60 -5.01
N VAL A 140 -30.68 -24.81 -5.02
CA VAL A 140 -30.82 -25.77 -6.12
C VAL A 140 -32.24 -26.35 -6.18
N ASP A 141 -32.91 -26.50 -5.04
CA ASP A 141 -34.26 -27.06 -4.94
C ASP A 141 -35.38 -26.00 -5.05
N ARG A 142 -35.01 -24.72 -5.17
CA ARG A 142 -35.91 -23.54 -5.32
C ARG A 142 -36.95 -23.46 -4.21
N ASN A 143 -36.57 -23.87 -3.01
CA ASN A 143 -37.44 -23.86 -1.86
C ASN A 143 -37.48 -22.46 -1.19
N GLY A 144 -36.68 -21.49 -1.68
CA GLY A 144 -36.57 -20.15 -1.14
C GLY A 144 -35.70 -20.06 0.14
N ALA A 145 -34.94 -21.11 0.45
CA ALA A 145 -34.15 -21.26 1.66
C ALA A 145 -32.94 -22.20 1.47
N ILE A 146 -31.73 -21.65 1.59
CA ILE A 146 -30.52 -22.46 1.49
C ILE A 146 -30.37 -23.31 2.77
N CYS A 147 -30.39 -24.63 2.62
CA CYS A 147 -30.09 -25.56 3.69
C CYS A 147 -28.57 -25.75 3.86
N PHE A 148 -28.16 -26.39 4.96
CA PHE A 148 -26.75 -26.62 5.23
C PHE A 148 -26.11 -27.54 4.18
N GLU A 149 -26.87 -28.51 3.70
CA GLU A 149 -26.47 -29.47 2.68
C GLU A 149 -26.15 -28.75 1.36
N ASP A 150 -27.05 -27.87 0.89
CA ASP A 150 -26.86 -27.07 -0.34
C ASP A 150 -25.67 -26.14 -0.24
N PHE A 151 -25.51 -25.47 0.91
CA PHE A 151 -24.40 -24.58 1.17
C PHE A 151 -23.04 -25.30 1.11
N VAL A 152 -22.94 -26.49 1.71
CA VAL A 152 -21.70 -27.28 1.75
C VAL A 152 -21.39 -27.91 0.39
N VAL A 153 -22.41 -28.36 -0.35
CA VAL A 153 -22.23 -28.89 -1.71
C VAL A 153 -21.72 -27.79 -2.65
N GLY A 154 -22.32 -26.60 -2.60
CA GLY A 154 -21.85 -25.44 -3.38
C GLY A 154 -20.42 -25.05 -3.03
N LEU A 155 -20.07 -25.01 -1.74
CA LEU A 155 -18.69 -24.76 -1.29
C LEU A 155 -17.69 -25.85 -1.70
N SER A 156 -18.12 -27.11 -1.75
CA SER A 156 -17.29 -28.25 -2.17
C SER A 156 -16.90 -28.13 -3.64
N ILE A 157 -17.87 -27.79 -4.51
CA ILE A 157 -17.64 -27.54 -5.93
C ILE A 157 -16.71 -26.34 -6.13
N LEU A 158 -16.96 -25.26 -5.40
CA LEU A 158 -16.15 -24.05 -5.46
C LEU A 158 -14.70 -24.29 -5.02
N LEU A 159 -14.46 -24.95 -3.88
CA LEU A 159 -13.13 -25.04 -3.27
C LEU A 159 -12.33 -26.25 -3.74
N ARG A 160 -12.98 -27.39 -3.97
CA ARG A 160 -12.33 -28.68 -4.28
C ARG A 160 -12.83 -29.31 -5.58
N GLY A 161 -13.68 -28.61 -6.34
CA GLY A 161 -14.13 -29.05 -7.66
C GLY A 161 -13.03 -29.00 -8.72
N THR A 162 -13.22 -29.80 -9.77
CA THR A 162 -12.44 -29.74 -11.01
C THR A 162 -12.76 -28.44 -11.78
N VAL A 163 -11.93 -28.09 -12.75
CA VAL A 163 -12.17 -26.90 -13.61
C VAL A 163 -13.55 -26.99 -14.27
N HIS A 164 -13.96 -28.17 -14.72
CA HIS A 164 -15.27 -28.38 -15.35
C HIS A 164 -16.43 -28.19 -14.36
N GLU A 165 -16.31 -28.69 -13.13
CA GLU A 165 -17.34 -28.50 -12.09
C GLU A 165 -17.49 -27.02 -11.71
N LYS A 166 -16.38 -26.27 -11.66
CA LYS A 166 -16.40 -24.82 -11.41
C LYS A 166 -17.00 -24.03 -12.56
N LEU A 167 -16.69 -24.40 -13.80
CA LEU A 167 -17.27 -23.75 -14.98
C LEU A 167 -18.78 -24.04 -15.09
N ASN A 168 -19.23 -25.25 -14.79
CA ASN A 168 -20.67 -25.56 -14.71
C ASN A 168 -21.38 -24.74 -13.62
N TRP A 169 -20.73 -24.57 -12.46
CA TRP A 169 -21.25 -23.71 -11.40
C TRP A 169 -21.32 -22.24 -11.84
N ALA A 170 -20.29 -21.75 -12.55
CA ALA A 170 -20.29 -20.41 -13.11
C ALA A 170 -21.39 -20.24 -14.17
N PHE A 171 -21.61 -21.22 -15.05
CA PHE A 171 -22.70 -21.20 -16.03
C PHE A 171 -24.05 -21.02 -15.34
N ASN A 172 -24.30 -21.78 -14.27
CA ASN A 172 -25.52 -21.66 -13.46
C ASN A 172 -25.67 -20.30 -12.79
N LEU A 173 -24.60 -19.55 -12.55
CA LEU A 173 -24.69 -18.19 -11.99
C LEU A 173 -25.13 -17.17 -13.05
N TYR A 174 -24.77 -17.38 -14.32
CA TYR A 174 -25.14 -16.52 -15.45
C TYR A 174 -26.53 -16.87 -16.03
N ASP A 175 -26.92 -18.13 -15.94
CA ASP A 175 -28.26 -18.63 -16.31
C ASP A 175 -29.24 -18.32 -15.16
N ILE A 176 -29.90 -17.16 -15.23
CA ILE A 176 -30.76 -16.63 -14.17
C ILE A 176 -32.08 -17.41 -14.14
N ASN A 177 -32.65 -17.69 -15.31
CA ASN A 177 -33.94 -18.37 -15.43
C ASN A 177 -33.83 -19.91 -15.37
N LYS A 178 -32.59 -20.45 -15.43
CA LYS A 178 -32.24 -21.88 -15.39
C LYS A 178 -32.80 -22.66 -16.56
N ASP A 179 -32.92 -22.04 -17.73
CA ASP A 179 -33.43 -22.70 -18.94
C ASP A 179 -32.34 -23.47 -19.69
N GLY A 180 -31.08 -23.42 -19.21
CA GLY A 180 -29.94 -24.09 -19.82
C GLY A 180 -29.25 -23.27 -20.91
N TYR A 181 -29.66 -22.02 -21.10
CA TYR A 181 -29.12 -21.07 -22.06
C TYR A 181 -28.82 -19.74 -21.36
N ILE A 182 -27.72 -19.09 -21.73
CA ILE A 182 -27.44 -17.72 -21.25
C ILE A 182 -27.83 -16.74 -22.34
N THR A 183 -28.84 -15.93 -22.06
CA THR A 183 -29.28 -14.84 -22.95
C THR A 183 -28.46 -13.56 -22.72
N LYS A 184 -28.50 -12.64 -23.70
CA LYS A 184 -27.80 -11.35 -23.60
C LYS A 184 -28.36 -10.50 -22.45
N GLU A 185 -29.66 -10.62 -22.20
CA GLU A 185 -30.40 -9.94 -21.13
C GLU A 185 -29.93 -10.41 -19.75
N GLU A 186 -29.74 -11.71 -19.57
CA GLU A 186 -29.27 -12.29 -18.30
C GLU A 186 -27.82 -11.90 -18.01
N MET A 187 -26.96 -11.98 -19.02
CA MET A 187 -25.57 -11.55 -18.90
C MET A 187 -25.46 -10.05 -18.55
N LEU A 188 -26.35 -9.22 -19.11
CA LEU A 188 -26.43 -7.80 -18.79
C LEU A 188 -26.94 -7.55 -17.36
N ALA A 189 -27.90 -8.34 -16.87
CA ALA A 189 -28.41 -8.24 -15.51
C ALA A 189 -27.33 -8.56 -14.47
N ILE A 190 -26.55 -9.63 -14.68
CA ILE A 190 -25.41 -9.96 -13.84
C ILE A 190 -24.37 -8.83 -13.88
N MET A 191 -23.97 -8.38 -15.06
CA MET A 191 -22.96 -7.33 -15.20
C MET A 191 -23.38 -6.02 -14.51
N LYS A 192 -24.63 -5.58 -14.70
CA LYS A 192 -25.17 -4.38 -14.02
C LYS A 192 -25.14 -4.53 -12.50
N SER A 193 -25.53 -5.69 -11.97
CA SER A 193 -25.51 -5.94 -10.53
C SER A 193 -24.09 -5.88 -9.93
N ILE A 194 -23.06 -6.23 -10.70
CA ILE A 194 -21.66 -6.10 -10.29
C ILE A 194 -21.24 -4.63 -10.29
N TYR A 195 -21.64 -3.85 -11.29
CA TYR A 195 -21.37 -2.40 -11.33
C TYR A 195 -22.08 -1.65 -10.18
N ASP A 196 -23.33 -2.00 -9.89
CA ASP A 196 -24.11 -1.44 -8.78
C ASP A 196 -23.50 -1.80 -7.41
N MET A 197 -22.92 -3.00 -7.29
CA MET A 197 -22.15 -3.42 -6.12
C MET A 197 -20.84 -2.62 -5.97
N MET A 198 -20.13 -2.36 -7.07
CA MET A 198 -18.83 -1.66 -7.05
C MET A 198 -18.95 -0.13 -6.85
N GLY A 199 -20.14 0.45 -7.09
CA GLY A 199 -20.41 1.87 -6.88
C GLY A 199 -19.64 2.82 -7.82
N ARG A 200 -19.73 4.14 -7.58
CA ARG A 200 -19.13 5.20 -8.44
C ARG A 200 -17.60 5.35 -8.34
N TYR A 201 -16.87 4.25 -8.15
CA TYR A 201 -15.40 4.27 -7.99
C TYR A 201 -14.65 3.33 -8.92
N THR A 202 -15.30 2.76 -9.94
CA THR A 202 -14.56 2.19 -11.08
C THR A 202 -13.95 3.35 -11.87
N TYR A 203 -12.62 3.41 -11.92
CA TYR A 203 -11.89 4.33 -12.78
C TYR A 203 -11.31 3.56 -13.97
N PRO A 204 -11.60 3.98 -15.22
CA PRO A 204 -12.32 5.19 -15.58
C PRO A 204 -13.83 5.09 -15.28
N ILE A 205 -14.45 6.25 -14.99
CA ILE A 205 -15.91 6.38 -14.85
C ILE A 205 -16.54 5.76 -16.08
N VAL A 206 -17.17 4.62 -15.87
CA VAL A 206 -17.85 3.85 -16.88
C VAL A 206 -19.07 4.68 -17.29
N ARG A 207 -19.08 5.16 -18.53
CA ARG A 207 -20.27 5.77 -19.14
C ARG A 207 -21.42 4.75 -19.05
N ASP A 208 -22.67 5.21 -18.97
CA ASP A 208 -23.85 4.34 -18.81
C ASP A 208 -23.99 3.25 -19.92
N ASP A 209 -23.26 3.39 -21.03
CA ASP A 209 -23.20 2.47 -22.18
C ASP A 209 -22.13 1.36 -22.06
N ALA A 210 -21.15 1.47 -21.16
CA ALA A 210 -20.02 0.54 -21.11
C ALA A 210 -20.30 -0.88 -20.55
N PRO A 211 -21.31 -1.13 -19.68
CA PRO A 211 -21.74 -2.51 -19.40
C PRO A 211 -22.33 -3.19 -20.63
N ILE A 212 -23.03 -2.44 -21.48
CA ILE A 212 -23.66 -2.94 -22.71
C ILE A 212 -22.58 -3.30 -23.74
N GLU A 213 -21.59 -2.44 -23.94
CA GLU A 213 -20.46 -2.74 -24.84
C GLU A 213 -19.61 -3.93 -24.35
N HIS A 214 -19.47 -4.11 -23.04
CA HIS A 214 -18.72 -5.24 -22.48
C HIS A 214 -19.46 -6.56 -22.70
N VAL A 215 -20.76 -6.58 -22.41
CA VAL A 215 -21.62 -7.75 -22.65
C VAL A 215 -21.64 -8.08 -24.15
N GLU A 216 -21.72 -7.09 -25.02
CA GLU A 216 -21.76 -7.33 -26.47
C GLU A 216 -20.47 -7.96 -27.02
N LYS A 217 -19.30 -7.53 -26.53
CA LYS A 217 -18.01 -8.15 -26.88
C LYS A 217 -17.86 -9.55 -26.32
N PHE A 218 -18.40 -9.81 -25.12
CA PHE A 218 -18.32 -11.11 -24.48
C PHE A 218 -19.27 -12.11 -25.15
N PHE A 219 -20.49 -11.67 -25.43
CA PHE A 219 -21.51 -12.44 -26.13
C PHE A 219 -21.07 -12.81 -27.55
N GLN A 220 -20.50 -11.88 -28.32
CA GLN A 220 -19.95 -12.16 -29.66
C GLN A 220 -18.83 -13.22 -29.68
N LYS A 221 -18.15 -13.43 -28.56
CA LYS A 221 -17.09 -14.44 -28.44
C LYS A 221 -17.61 -15.80 -27.98
N MET A 222 -18.65 -15.82 -27.14
CA MET A 222 -19.24 -17.04 -26.59
C MET A 222 -20.30 -17.65 -27.51
N ASP A 223 -21.13 -16.82 -28.14
CA ASP A 223 -22.13 -17.23 -29.13
C ASP A 223 -21.44 -17.49 -30.49
N ARG A 224 -20.89 -18.70 -30.65
CA ARG A 224 -20.11 -19.09 -31.84
C ARG A 224 -21.01 -19.35 -33.04
N ASN A 225 -22.19 -19.90 -32.80
CA ASN A 225 -23.15 -20.25 -33.85
C ASN A 225 -24.03 -19.04 -34.25
N ARG A 226 -23.99 -17.94 -33.49
CA ARG A 226 -24.74 -16.69 -33.67
C ARG A 226 -26.25 -16.89 -33.61
N ASP A 227 -26.71 -17.82 -32.79
CA ASP A 227 -28.13 -18.10 -32.60
C ASP A 227 -28.79 -17.17 -31.56
N GLY A 228 -28.01 -16.31 -30.90
CA GLY A 228 -28.51 -15.36 -29.92
C GLY A 228 -28.61 -15.91 -28.50
N VAL A 229 -28.12 -17.14 -28.26
CA VAL A 229 -28.02 -17.76 -26.94
C VAL A 229 -26.64 -18.39 -26.75
N VAL A 230 -26.18 -18.54 -25.51
CA VAL A 230 -24.93 -19.27 -25.22
C VAL A 230 -25.27 -20.57 -24.52
N THR A 231 -24.98 -21.69 -25.18
CA THR A 231 -25.15 -23.02 -24.59
C THR A 231 -24.02 -23.37 -23.62
N ILE A 232 -24.27 -24.34 -22.72
CA ILE A 232 -23.25 -24.83 -21.79
C ILE A 232 -21.99 -25.35 -22.50
N GLU A 233 -22.15 -25.97 -23.67
CA GLU A 233 -21.05 -26.50 -24.48
C GLU A 233 -20.21 -25.37 -25.08
N GLU A 234 -20.86 -24.35 -25.64
CA GLU A 234 -20.19 -23.17 -26.16
C GLU A 234 -19.48 -22.36 -25.07
N PHE A 235 -20.10 -22.27 -23.91
CA PHE A 235 -19.52 -21.64 -22.73
C PHE A 235 -18.27 -22.37 -22.24
N LEU A 236 -18.35 -23.70 -22.06
CA LEU A 236 -17.22 -24.53 -21.62
C LEU A 236 -16.07 -24.51 -22.63
N GLU A 237 -16.36 -24.64 -23.92
CA GLU A 237 -15.35 -24.60 -24.97
C GLU A 237 -14.65 -23.24 -25.07
N THR A 238 -15.42 -22.15 -24.95
CA THR A 238 -14.88 -20.80 -25.03
C THR A 238 -14.01 -20.48 -23.82
N CYS A 239 -14.44 -20.89 -22.62
CA CYS A 239 -13.66 -20.75 -21.41
C CYS A 239 -12.37 -21.59 -21.43
N GLN A 240 -12.37 -22.77 -22.06
CA GLN A 240 -11.16 -23.60 -22.17
C GLN A 240 -10.18 -23.11 -23.25
N LYS A 241 -10.66 -22.44 -24.30
CA LYS A 241 -9.83 -22.02 -25.45
C LYS A 241 -9.28 -20.59 -25.32
N ASP A 242 -9.95 -19.69 -24.61
CA ASP A 242 -9.53 -18.28 -24.45
C ASP A 242 -9.09 -18.00 -22.99
N GLU A 243 -7.78 -17.92 -22.76
CA GLU A 243 -7.18 -17.64 -21.44
C GLU A 243 -7.62 -16.28 -20.86
N ASN A 244 -7.99 -15.30 -21.70
CA ASN A 244 -8.44 -13.99 -21.23
C ASN A 244 -9.88 -14.06 -20.70
N ILE A 245 -10.73 -14.86 -21.34
CA ILE A 245 -12.10 -15.11 -20.85
C ILE A 245 -12.03 -15.92 -19.57
N MET A 246 -11.20 -16.97 -19.52
CA MET A 246 -10.99 -17.76 -18.30
C MET A 246 -10.50 -16.89 -17.14
N SER A 247 -9.54 -15.99 -17.38
CA SER A 247 -9.03 -15.05 -16.36
C SER A 247 -10.08 -13.99 -15.97
N SER A 248 -10.89 -13.50 -16.91
CA SER A 248 -12.01 -12.59 -16.64
C SER A 248 -13.12 -13.26 -15.82
N MET A 249 -13.35 -14.55 -16.03
CA MET A 249 -14.29 -15.32 -15.22
C MET A 249 -13.73 -15.68 -13.83
N GLN A 250 -12.43 -15.91 -13.73
CA GLN A 250 -11.74 -16.01 -12.43
C GLN A 250 -11.78 -14.69 -11.64
N LEU A 251 -11.79 -13.55 -12.31
CA LEU A 251 -12.01 -12.24 -11.69
C LEU A 251 -13.39 -12.12 -11.02
N PHE A 252 -14.42 -12.76 -11.59
CA PHE A 252 -15.74 -12.86 -10.96
C PHE A 252 -15.79 -13.97 -9.89
N GLU A 253 -15.04 -15.07 -10.08
CA GLU A 253 -14.77 -16.02 -8.99
C GLU A 253 -13.99 -15.37 -7.84
N ASN A 254 -13.29 -14.24 -7.99
CA ASN A 254 -12.60 -13.59 -6.86
C ASN A 254 -13.57 -13.04 -5.79
N ALA A 255 -14.88 -12.96 -6.05
CA ALA A 255 -15.88 -12.81 -5.00
C ALA A 255 -15.83 -13.96 -3.96
N LYS A 256 -15.28 -15.12 -4.33
CA LYS A 256 -14.96 -16.29 -3.48
C LYS A 256 -13.84 -15.99 -2.48
N ALA A 257 -12.92 -15.09 -2.79
CA ALA A 257 -11.90 -14.66 -1.84
C ALA A 257 -12.52 -13.89 -0.66
N VAL A 258 -13.75 -13.37 -0.77
CA VAL A 258 -14.48 -12.79 0.37
C VAL A 258 -14.94 -13.88 1.34
N MET A 259 -15.24 -15.08 0.85
CA MET A 259 -15.68 -16.20 1.68
C MET A 259 -14.52 -17.05 2.22
N THR A 260 -13.34 -17.09 1.60
CA THR A 260 -12.21 -17.93 2.06
C THR A 260 -10.93 -17.19 2.49
N SER A 261 -10.94 -15.86 2.55
CA SER A 261 -9.74 -15.09 2.91
C SER A 261 -9.27 -15.33 4.35
N GLN A 262 -8.04 -15.84 4.47
CA GLN A 262 -7.18 -15.55 5.61
C GLN A 262 -6.76 -14.07 5.56
N PRO A 263 -6.53 -13.41 6.71
CA PRO A 263 -5.95 -12.07 6.72
C PRO A 263 -4.43 -12.25 6.55
N GLY A 264 -3.96 -12.39 5.32
CA GLY A 264 -2.54 -12.64 5.07
C GLY A 264 -2.06 -12.30 3.66
N ASP A 265 -2.88 -12.54 2.64
CA ASP A 265 -2.41 -12.37 1.26
C ASP A 265 -3.08 -11.12 0.63
N GLY A 266 -2.31 -10.04 0.55
CA GLY A 266 -2.70 -8.72 0.05
C GLY A 266 -2.84 -8.62 -1.48
N GLU A 267 -3.44 -9.59 -2.16
CA GLU A 267 -3.65 -9.56 -3.63
C GLU A 267 -4.99 -8.93 -4.07
N TRP A 268 -5.66 -8.14 -3.22
CA TRP A 268 -7.00 -7.66 -3.53
C TRP A 268 -7.09 -6.48 -4.52
N LEU A 269 -6.01 -5.72 -4.75
CA LEU A 269 -6.05 -4.52 -5.62
C LEU A 269 -5.34 -4.67 -6.97
N GLY A 270 -4.64 -5.78 -7.23
CA GLY A 270 -3.87 -5.97 -8.47
C GLY A 270 -4.68 -6.45 -9.69
N PHE A 271 -5.86 -7.05 -9.45
CA PHE A 271 -6.54 -7.83 -10.47
C PHE A 271 -7.61 -7.06 -11.26
N VAL A 272 -8.25 -6.04 -10.67
CA VAL A 272 -9.22 -5.18 -11.39
C VAL A 272 -8.52 -4.26 -12.42
N THR A 273 -7.22 -3.97 -12.24
CA THR A 273 -6.45 -3.12 -13.15
C THR A 273 -5.87 -3.84 -14.37
N ALA A 274 -5.84 -5.18 -14.39
CA ALA A 274 -5.17 -5.93 -15.46
C ALA A 274 -6.01 -6.06 -16.75
N SER A 275 -7.34 -6.01 -16.68
CA SER A 275 -8.18 -6.23 -17.88
C SER A 275 -8.41 -4.98 -18.75
N VAL A 276 -8.01 -3.79 -18.28
CA VAL A 276 -8.19 -2.51 -19.03
C VAL A 276 -6.92 -2.08 -19.79
N SER A 277 -5.78 -2.76 -19.56
CA SER A 277 -4.50 -2.36 -20.16
C SER A 277 -4.17 -3.03 -21.49
N ASP A 278 -4.83 -4.14 -21.86
CA ASP A 278 -4.54 -4.84 -23.12
C ASP A 278 -5.31 -4.33 -24.36
N HIS A 279 -6.22 -3.38 -24.20
CA HIS A 279 -6.96 -2.79 -25.32
C HIS A 279 -6.39 -1.49 -25.90
N LYS A 280 -5.24 -1.01 -25.41
CA LYS A 280 -4.58 0.21 -25.94
C LYS A 280 -3.33 -0.04 -26.78
N ARG A 281 -2.94 -1.29 -27.05
CA ARG A 281 -1.72 -1.58 -27.85
C ARG A 281 -1.94 -1.97 -29.31
N CYS A 282 -3.16 -1.89 -29.83
CA CYS A 282 -3.46 -2.14 -31.24
C CYS A 282 -4.11 -0.92 -31.90
N ARG A 283 -3.33 0.09 -32.25
CA ARG A 283 -3.59 1.03 -33.37
C ARG A 283 -2.41 1.97 -33.59
N GLN A 284 -1.51 1.58 -34.49
CA GLN A 284 -0.91 2.41 -35.55
C GLN A 284 0.11 1.55 -36.32
N GLY A 285 -0.18 1.25 -37.60
CA GLY A 285 0.78 0.71 -38.58
C GLY A 285 1.82 1.76 -38.96
N SER A 286 2.77 1.57 -39.87
CA SER A 286 3.15 0.57 -40.87
C SER A 286 4.51 1.06 -41.41
N SER A 287 5.54 0.25 -41.68
CA SER A 287 5.97 -0.10 -43.05
C SER A 287 7.29 -0.92 -43.06
N HIS A 288 7.32 -1.96 -43.90
CA HIS A 288 8.36 -2.94 -44.31
C HIS A 288 9.71 -2.38 -44.86
N PRO A 289 10.71 -3.20 -45.30
CA PRO A 289 11.20 -4.54 -44.85
C PRO A 289 12.75 -4.80 -44.94
N ARG A 290 13.16 -5.99 -44.45
CA ARG A 290 14.29 -6.91 -44.84
C ARG A 290 15.52 -7.04 -43.91
N GLY A 291 15.84 -8.29 -43.54
CA GLY A 291 17.20 -8.72 -43.20
C GLY A 291 17.38 -9.93 -42.24
N ALA A 292 17.11 -11.15 -42.71
CA ALA A 292 17.74 -12.46 -42.37
C ALA A 292 17.81 -13.02 -40.91
N GLY A 293 16.94 -14.01 -40.66
CA GLY A 293 17.16 -15.40 -40.19
C GLY A 293 18.22 -15.80 -39.14
N GLN A 294 17.80 -16.45 -38.05
CA GLN A 294 17.91 -17.92 -37.85
C GLN A 294 17.33 -18.37 -36.49
N ASP A 295 16.58 -19.48 -36.57
CA ASP A 295 16.25 -20.53 -35.58
C ASP A 295 15.34 -20.28 -34.37
N LEU A 296 14.20 -21.00 -34.41
CA LEU A 296 13.11 -21.09 -33.44
C LEU A 296 13.15 -22.46 -32.72
N MET A 297 13.08 -22.37 -31.38
CA MET A 297 12.34 -23.22 -30.43
C MET A 297 12.86 -24.63 -30.07
N PRO A 298 12.47 -25.21 -28.91
CA PRO A 298 12.08 -24.60 -27.62
C PRO A 298 12.72 -25.29 -26.37
N VAL A 299 13.03 -24.52 -25.33
CA VAL A 299 13.48 -25.03 -24.01
C VAL A 299 12.26 -25.22 -23.11
N PHE A 300 11.63 -26.38 -23.20
CA PHE A 300 10.95 -27.04 -22.08
C PHE A 300 11.73 -28.32 -21.81
N VAL A 301 11.86 -28.72 -20.54
CA VAL A 301 12.75 -29.78 -20.00
C VAL A 301 14.13 -29.27 -19.56
N LEU A 302 14.18 -28.65 -18.37
CA LEU A 302 15.27 -28.75 -17.37
C LEU A 302 14.98 -27.87 -16.13
N ARG A 303 13.77 -28.02 -15.56
CA ARG A 303 13.38 -27.43 -14.26
C ARG A 303 13.04 -28.50 -13.22
N ALA A 304 13.73 -29.63 -13.30
CA ALA A 304 13.78 -30.61 -12.23
C ALA A 304 15.25 -30.87 -11.91
N LEU A 305 15.74 -30.32 -10.79
CA LEU A 305 16.71 -30.91 -9.83
C LEU A 305 17.19 -29.84 -8.81
N PRO A 306 17.57 -30.24 -7.56
CA PRO A 306 17.69 -29.35 -6.39
C PRO A 306 19.06 -28.66 -6.21
N VAL A 307 19.06 -27.70 -5.27
CA VAL A 307 19.99 -26.59 -5.00
C VAL A 307 21.42 -26.97 -4.52
N SER A 308 21.78 -28.26 -4.44
CA SER A 308 23.03 -28.70 -3.78
C SER A 308 24.26 -28.93 -4.67
N LEU A 309 24.25 -28.54 -5.95
CA LEU A 309 25.45 -28.60 -6.82
C LEU A 309 25.58 -27.38 -7.72
N ARG A 310 26.09 -26.26 -7.19
CA ARG A 310 26.72 -25.19 -7.99
C ARG A 310 27.90 -24.58 -7.23
N LEU A 311 29.03 -25.27 -7.23
CA LEU A 311 30.34 -24.73 -6.91
C LEU A 311 31.36 -25.37 -7.84
N SER A 312 32.34 -24.56 -8.25
CA SER A 312 33.54 -24.91 -9.04
C SER A 312 33.34 -25.18 -10.53
N TRP A 313 33.60 -24.16 -11.36
CA TRP A 313 34.44 -24.31 -12.56
C TRP A 313 35.23 -22.99 -12.79
N ARG A 314 36.48 -22.97 -12.30
CA ARG A 314 37.56 -22.13 -12.84
C ARG A 314 38.20 -22.89 -13.99
N LEU A 315 38.61 -22.20 -15.05
CA LEU A 315 39.67 -22.66 -15.94
C LEU A 315 40.63 -21.50 -16.28
N PRO A 316 41.91 -21.80 -16.62
CA PRO A 316 43.07 -20.95 -16.32
C PRO A 316 43.85 -20.48 -17.56
N GLY A 317 44.70 -19.47 -17.33
CA GLY A 317 46.02 -19.36 -17.97
C GLY A 317 46.19 -18.34 -19.09
N CYS A 318 46.94 -17.26 -18.83
CA CYS A 318 48.16 -16.95 -19.58
C CYS A 318 49.06 -15.99 -18.77
N THR A 319 50.36 -16.09 -19.04
CA THR A 319 51.53 -15.82 -18.19
C THR A 319 52.03 -14.37 -18.12
N SER A 320 52.86 -14.13 -17.09
CA SER A 320 53.70 -12.95 -16.74
C SER A 320 54.39 -12.24 -17.92
N TRP A 321 54.75 -10.95 -17.83
CA TRP A 321 56.05 -10.44 -17.33
C TRP A 321 56.02 -8.90 -17.26
N GLY A 322 56.80 -8.31 -16.33
CA GLY A 322 57.39 -6.97 -16.49
C GLY A 322 56.85 -5.88 -15.56
N GLY A 323 57.62 -5.54 -14.53
CA GLY A 323 57.29 -4.51 -13.55
C GLY A 323 57.40 -3.07 -14.05
N THR A 324 56.70 -2.19 -13.34
CA THR A 324 57.14 -0.82 -13.02
C THR A 324 56.34 -0.41 -11.79
N GLU A 325 57.07 -0.02 -10.74
CA GLU A 325 56.50 0.62 -9.56
C GLU A 325 55.79 1.91 -9.99
N SER A 326 54.48 1.85 -10.18
CA SER A 326 53.64 3.02 -10.17
C SER A 326 53.27 3.30 -8.71
N ARG A 327 53.80 4.43 -8.22
CA ARG A 327 53.39 5.07 -6.97
C ARG A 327 51.89 4.91 -6.78
N GLY A 328 51.51 4.32 -5.64
CA GLY A 328 50.12 4.13 -5.27
C GLY A 328 49.35 5.42 -5.49
N VAL A 329 48.40 5.38 -6.41
CA VAL A 329 47.27 6.30 -6.42
C VAL A 329 46.47 5.91 -5.18
N SER A 330 46.84 6.53 -4.07
CA SER A 330 46.10 6.45 -2.80
C SER A 330 44.65 6.79 -3.08
N HIS A 331 43.75 5.94 -2.59
CA HIS A 331 42.31 6.17 -2.42
C HIS A 331 42.04 7.44 -1.60
N LEU A 332 42.30 8.62 -2.17
CA LEU A 332 41.90 9.93 -1.64
C LEU A 332 40.58 10.35 -2.31
N ALA A 333 39.58 9.48 -2.29
CA ALA A 333 38.20 9.93 -2.49
C ALA A 333 37.75 10.53 -1.16
N GLY A 334 38.03 11.82 -0.96
CA GLY A 334 37.66 12.55 0.25
C GLY A 334 36.15 12.50 0.48
N ALA A 335 35.77 12.39 1.76
CA ALA A 335 34.39 12.32 2.18
C ALA A 335 33.59 13.58 1.77
N MET A 336 32.41 13.43 1.15
CA MET A 336 31.57 14.56 0.75
C MET A 336 30.35 14.72 1.65
N ARG A 337 30.20 15.92 2.20
CA ARG A 337 29.02 16.36 2.97
C ARG A 337 28.33 17.48 2.21
N LEU A 338 27.37 17.13 1.36
CA LEU A 338 26.67 18.08 0.50
C LEU A 338 25.71 18.93 1.33
N VAL A 339 25.82 20.25 1.22
CA VAL A 339 24.97 21.21 1.92
C VAL A 339 24.30 22.17 0.94
N GLN A 340 23.12 22.64 1.31
CA GLN A 340 22.51 23.82 0.71
C GLN A 340 22.58 24.96 1.73
N PHE A 341 23.05 26.13 1.31
CA PHE A 341 23.34 27.22 2.22
C PHE A 341 23.09 28.59 1.59
N GLN A 342 23.14 29.63 2.40
CA GLN A 342 23.11 31.03 1.95
C GLN A 342 24.15 31.86 2.70
N THR A 343 24.55 32.97 2.09
CA THR A 343 25.50 33.95 2.65
C THR A 343 24.89 35.34 2.56
N GLY A 344 24.57 35.94 3.71
CA GLY A 344 23.91 37.25 3.74
C GLY A 344 22.57 37.23 3.01
N SER A 345 22.37 38.19 2.10
CA SER A 345 21.15 38.30 1.26
C SER A 345 21.25 37.56 -0.07
N ASP A 346 22.35 36.87 -0.32
CA ASP A 346 22.55 36.17 -1.58
C ASP A 346 21.66 34.90 -1.61
N GLY A 347 21.14 34.56 -2.79
CA GLY A 347 20.24 33.42 -2.94
C GLY A 347 20.88 32.08 -2.54
N PRO A 348 20.11 30.99 -2.44
CA PRO A 348 20.63 29.69 -2.02
C PRO A 348 21.74 29.19 -2.95
N ARG A 349 22.70 28.45 -2.37
CA ARG A 349 23.90 27.92 -3.02
C ARG A 349 24.18 26.49 -2.54
N ILE A 350 25.02 25.77 -3.26
CA ILE A 350 25.42 24.40 -2.95
C ILE A 350 26.88 24.41 -2.50
N GLY A 351 27.18 23.64 -1.46
CA GLY A 351 28.52 23.54 -0.91
C GLY A 351 28.88 22.15 -0.42
N LEU A 352 30.13 22.00 -0.02
CA LEU A 352 30.63 20.87 0.74
C LEU A 352 31.04 21.32 2.13
N GLU A 353 30.47 20.71 3.16
CA GLU A 353 30.92 20.90 4.53
C GLU A 353 32.19 20.06 4.76
N GLU A 354 33.29 20.67 5.22
CA GLU A 354 34.57 19.97 5.40
C GLU A 354 34.49 18.82 6.43
N LYS A 355 33.67 19.03 7.46
CA LYS A 355 33.34 18.11 8.55
C LYS A 355 32.07 18.62 9.23
N ASP A 356 31.45 17.82 10.09
CA ASP A 356 30.29 18.29 10.86
C ASP A 356 30.61 19.60 11.63
N GLY A 357 29.87 20.67 11.35
CA GLY A 357 30.09 22.01 11.90
C GLY A 357 31.32 22.75 11.34
N GLY A 358 31.93 22.24 10.27
CA GLY A 358 33.12 22.79 9.61
C GLY A 358 32.81 23.95 8.67
N ASN A 359 33.86 24.46 8.00
CA ASN A 359 33.66 25.47 6.96
C ASN A 359 33.00 24.85 5.72
N VAL A 360 32.53 25.71 4.82
CA VAL A 360 31.82 25.29 3.62
C VAL A 360 32.59 25.68 2.37
N ILE A 361 32.91 24.71 1.53
CA ILE A 361 33.46 24.92 0.19
C ILE A 361 32.31 25.29 -0.73
N ASP A 362 32.38 26.45 -1.36
CA ASP A 362 31.31 27.00 -2.19
C ASP A 362 31.41 26.49 -3.64
N LEU A 363 30.57 25.52 -3.99
CA LEU A 363 30.62 24.90 -5.31
C LEU A 363 30.20 25.85 -6.43
N ASN A 364 29.26 26.77 -6.16
CA ASN A 364 28.83 27.75 -7.16
C ASN A 364 29.87 28.87 -7.38
N ALA A 365 30.75 29.12 -6.41
CA ALA A 365 31.89 30.03 -6.60
C ALA A 365 33.01 29.33 -7.39
N PHE A 366 33.26 28.05 -7.09
CA PHE A 366 34.23 27.22 -7.80
C PHE A 366 33.85 26.98 -9.26
N ASP A 367 32.58 26.65 -9.52
CA ASP A 367 32.04 26.46 -10.86
C ASP A 367 30.67 27.15 -11.00
N PRO A 368 30.62 28.37 -11.57
CA PRO A 368 29.38 29.12 -11.76
C PRO A 368 28.36 28.46 -12.69
N SER A 369 28.74 27.42 -13.44
CA SER A 369 27.80 26.67 -14.31
C SER A 369 26.92 25.69 -13.53
N LEU A 370 27.32 25.33 -12.29
CA LEU A 370 26.53 24.46 -11.45
C LEU A 370 25.21 25.13 -11.04
N PRO A 371 24.11 24.35 -10.98
CA PRO A 371 22.85 24.86 -10.47
C PRO A 371 22.97 25.26 -9.01
N ARG A 372 22.06 26.13 -8.57
CA ARG A 372 21.99 26.64 -7.18
C ARG A 372 21.06 25.84 -6.28
N ARG A 373 20.34 24.86 -6.83
CA ARG A 373 19.39 24.00 -6.12
C ARG A 373 19.90 22.57 -6.09
N MET A 374 19.87 21.95 -4.90
CA MET A 374 20.41 20.60 -4.73
C MET A 374 19.71 19.56 -5.61
N ARG A 375 18.39 19.69 -5.84
CA ARG A 375 17.66 18.76 -6.73
C ARG A 375 18.23 18.76 -8.16
N GLU A 376 18.40 19.95 -8.74
CA GLU A 376 18.98 20.13 -10.09
C GLU A 376 20.43 19.63 -10.14
N PHE A 377 21.20 19.84 -9.08
CA PHE A 377 22.55 19.30 -8.95
C PHE A 377 22.57 17.77 -8.98
N LEU A 378 21.64 17.14 -8.25
CA LEU A 378 21.50 15.67 -8.23
C LEU A 378 20.99 15.11 -9.57
N GLU A 379 20.19 15.87 -10.32
CA GLU A 379 19.75 15.47 -11.66
C GLU A 379 20.89 15.40 -12.68
N ILE A 380 21.94 16.22 -12.52
CA ILE A 380 23.18 16.13 -13.32
C ILE A 380 23.96 14.85 -12.97
N GLY A 381 23.88 14.38 -11.73
CA GLY A 381 24.46 13.12 -11.27
C GLY A 381 26.00 13.16 -11.17
N ASP A 382 26.66 12.10 -11.67
CA ASP A 382 28.10 11.87 -11.46
C ASP A 382 28.99 13.00 -11.96
N ALA A 383 28.57 13.72 -13.01
CA ALA A 383 29.32 14.85 -13.56
C ALA A 383 29.40 16.02 -12.55
N ALA A 384 28.30 16.32 -11.86
CA ALA A 384 28.26 17.36 -10.82
C ALA A 384 29.02 16.92 -9.57
N LEU A 385 28.91 15.65 -9.17
CA LEU A 385 29.70 15.08 -8.07
C LEU A 385 31.22 15.10 -8.37
N ALA A 386 31.62 14.93 -9.63
CA ALA A 386 33.01 15.07 -10.03
C ALA A 386 33.51 16.51 -9.91
N VAL A 387 32.67 17.52 -10.20
CA VAL A 387 33.01 18.94 -9.97
C VAL A 387 33.17 19.19 -8.47
N ALA A 388 32.27 18.68 -7.65
CA ALA A 388 32.34 18.79 -6.19
C ALA A 388 33.65 18.21 -5.62
N ARG A 389 34.07 17.02 -6.09
CA ARG A 389 35.37 16.42 -5.72
C ARG A 389 36.55 17.32 -6.09
N ARG A 390 36.57 17.88 -7.30
CA ARG A 390 37.64 18.82 -7.70
C ARG A 390 37.66 20.08 -6.83
N ALA A 391 36.49 20.60 -6.46
CA ALA A 391 36.38 21.74 -5.55
C ALA A 391 36.99 21.40 -4.18
N GLN A 392 36.66 20.22 -3.64
CA GLN A 392 37.21 19.73 -2.38
C GLN A 392 38.73 19.60 -2.40
N GLU A 393 39.28 19.00 -3.46
CA GLU A 393 40.73 18.82 -3.64
C GLU A 393 41.47 20.14 -3.84
N SER A 394 40.80 21.16 -4.41
CA SER A 394 41.43 22.47 -4.67
C SER A 394 41.72 23.26 -3.40
N GLY A 395 40.94 23.06 -2.32
CA GLY A 395 41.02 23.88 -1.11
C GLY A 395 40.67 25.37 -1.32
N GLN A 396 39.96 25.70 -2.40
CA GLN A 396 39.58 27.07 -2.76
C GLN A 396 38.13 27.37 -2.38
N HIS A 397 37.76 28.65 -2.38
CA HIS A 397 36.39 29.13 -2.12
C HIS A 397 35.78 28.62 -0.80
N ILE A 398 36.61 28.51 0.24
CA ILE A 398 36.20 28.09 1.57
C ILE A 398 35.62 29.29 2.31
N LEU A 399 34.36 29.15 2.73
CA LEU A 399 33.64 30.13 3.53
C LEU A 399 33.64 29.71 5.00
N PRO A 400 34.06 30.59 5.92
CA PRO A 400 33.97 30.31 7.36
C PRO A 400 32.54 29.95 7.76
N ARG A 401 32.37 28.93 8.61
CA ARG A 401 31.04 28.45 9.06
C ARG A 401 30.13 29.57 9.59
N ALA A 402 30.71 30.57 10.26
CA ALA A 402 30.01 31.72 10.82
C ALA A 402 29.40 32.68 9.79
N GLN A 403 29.87 32.65 8.53
CA GLN A 403 29.34 33.46 7.43
C GLN A 403 28.21 32.75 6.67
N VAL A 404 27.92 31.51 7.05
CA VAL A 404 27.02 30.62 6.32
C VAL A 404 25.79 30.30 7.18
N THR A 405 24.61 30.45 6.59
CA THR A 405 23.38 29.89 7.13
C THR A 405 23.06 28.60 6.36
N LEU A 406 23.07 27.46 7.05
CA LEU A 406 22.67 26.19 6.45
C LEU A 406 21.16 26.15 6.28
N LEU A 407 20.72 25.72 5.10
CA LEU A 407 19.33 25.40 4.78
C LEU A 407 19.14 23.89 4.88
N ALA A 408 17.90 23.41 4.73
CA ALA A 408 17.69 21.97 4.50
C ALA A 408 18.51 21.53 3.27
N PRO A 409 19.26 20.40 3.32
CA PRO A 409 20.05 19.98 2.17
C PRO A 409 19.22 19.75 0.90
N ILE A 410 17.94 19.37 1.06
CA ILE A 410 16.93 19.35 0.00
C ILE A 410 15.71 20.16 0.48
N PRO A 411 15.65 21.48 0.25
CA PRO A 411 14.59 22.33 0.79
C PRO A 411 13.25 22.17 0.07
N ASN A 412 13.27 21.59 -1.13
CA ASN A 412 12.07 21.27 -1.89
C ASN A 412 12.29 19.88 -2.48
N PRO A 413 12.01 18.78 -1.76
CA PRO A 413 12.04 17.45 -2.36
C PRO A 413 10.80 17.24 -3.24
N GLY A 414 10.90 16.38 -4.26
CA GLY A 414 9.73 16.01 -5.06
C GLY A 414 8.72 15.21 -4.24
N LYS A 415 9.22 14.28 -3.41
CA LYS A 415 8.46 13.49 -2.43
C LYS A 415 9.25 13.35 -1.13
N VAL A 416 8.53 13.37 -0.01
CA VAL A 416 9.03 12.89 1.29
C VAL A 416 8.24 11.63 1.63
N ILE A 417 8.91 10.49 1.54
CA ILE A 417 8.33 9.16 1.75
C ILE A 417 8.75 8.69 3.14
N CYS A 418 7.80 8.34 3.98
CA CYS A 418 8.05 8.01 5.39
C CYS A 418 7.64 6.57 5.68
N VAL A 419 8.35 5.93 6.61
CA VAL A 419 8.12 4.54 6.98
C VAL A 419 7.68 4.43 8.43
N GLY A 420 6.49 3.92 8.66
CA GLY A 420 5.97 3.67 10.00
C GLY A 420 6.49 2.36 10.60
N MET A 421 6.65 2.34 11.92
CA MET A 421 6.92 1.12 12.69
C MET A 421 8.13 0.30 12.19
N ASN A 422 9.20 0.97 11.77
CA ASN A 422 10.34 0.31 11.13
C ASN A 422 11.49 -0.06 12.10
N TYR A 423 11.30 0.04 13.41
CA TYR A 423 12.30 -0.31 14.42
C TYR A 423 11.79 -1.44 15.31
N ALA A 424 12.56 -2.53 15.42
CA ALA A 424 12.14 -3.72 16.15
C ALA A 424 12.00 -3.47 17.66
N ASP A 425 12.85 -2.62 18.22
CA ASP A 425 12.79 -2.16 19.61
C ASP A 425 11.63 -1.19 19.86
N HIS A 426 11.25 -0.37 18.88
CA HIS A 426 10.05 0.47 18.96
C HIS A 426 8.76 -0.37 18.95
N CYS A 427 8.70 -1.41 18.10
CA CYS A 427 7.57 -2.36 18.14
C CYS A 427 7.44 -3.06 19.49
N ARG A 428 8.58 -3.43 20.11
CA ARG A 428 8.62 -4.03 21.46
C ARG A 428 8.11 -3.08 22.54
N GLU A 429 8.50 -1.79 22.52
CA GLU A 429 8.02 -0.77 23.45
C GLU A 429 6.49 -0.65 23.44
N GLN A 430 5.88 -0.71 22.25
CA GLN A 430 4.44 -0.60 22.07
C GLN A 430 3.68 -1.92 22.27
N ASN A 431 4.39 -3.03 22.49
CA ASN A 431 3.83 -4.38 22.47
C ASN A 431 3.03 -4.68 21.19
N MET A 432 3.54 -4.21 20.05
CA MET A 432 2.94 -4.36 18.73
C MET A 432 3.65 -5.46 17.93
N LYS A 433 2.89 -6.15 17.07
CA LYS A 433 3.46 -7.13 16.12
C LYS A 433 4.32 -6.37 15.11
N ILE A 434 5.51 -6.91 14.82
CA ILE A 434 6.38 -6.42 13.74
C ILE A 434 5.59 -6.49 12.42
N PRO A 435 5.50 -5.39 11.65
CA PRO A 435 4.85 -5.42 10.34
C PRO A 435 5.53 -6.42 9.39
N GLU A 436 4.73 -7.12 8.59
CA GLU A 436 5.24 -8.02 7.55
C GLU A 436 5.65 -7.25 6.28
N GLU A 437 5.06 -6.07 6.08
CA GLU A 437 5.35 -5.16 4.96
C GLU A 437 5.61 -3.72 5.44
N PRO A 438 6.39 -2.91 4.69
CA PRO A 438 6.63 -1.52 5.04
C PRO A 438 5.35 -0.67 5.04
N ILE A 439 5.06 0.01 6.15
CA ILE A 439 3.95 0.95 6.24
C ILE A 439 4.39 2.30 5.67
N ILE A 440 3.96 2.61 4.46
CA ILE A 440 4.37 3.84 3.75
C ILE A 440 3.34 4.95 3.94
N PHE A 441 3.82 6.13 4.31
CA PHE A 441 3.06 7.38 4.31
C PHE A 441 3.93 8.52 3.77
N SER A 442 3.43 9.76 3.80
CA SER A 442 4.17 10.91 3.31
C SER A 442 4.08 12.12 4.23
N LYS A 443 5.06 13.00 4.09
CA LYS A 443 5.00 14.39 4.53
C LYS A 443 4.93 15.30 3.31
N PHE A 444 4.21 16.42 3.41
CA PHE A 444 4.24 17.41 2.33
C PHE A 444 5.59 18.13 2.28
N PRO A 445 6.12 18.44 1.07
CA PRO A 445 7.36 19.21 0.93
C PRO A 445 7.35 20.56 1.65
N SER A 446 6.18 21.18 1.85
CA SER A 446 6.03 22.45 2.60
C SER A 446 6.41 22.34 4.08
N SER A 447 6.44 21.13 4.65
CA SER A 447 6.87 20.90 6.04
C SER A 447 8.39 20.91 6.23
N VAL A 448 9.16 20.87 5.14
CA VAL A 448 10.63 20.76 5.19
C VAL A 448 11.28 22.05 5.69
N THR A 449 12.17 21.89 6.66
CA THR A 449 12.97 22.98 7.24
C THR A 449 14.43 22.56 7.45
N GLY A 450 15.30 23.55 7.63
CA GLY A 450 16.71 23.36 7.84
C GLY A 450 17.09 22.85 9.22
N PRO A 451 18.38 22.51 9.41
CA PRO A 451 18.87 21.87 10.62
C PRO A 451 18.86 22.76 11.87
N TYR A 452 18.65 24.07 11.70
CA TYR A 452 18.63 25.05 12.79
C TYR A 452 17.40 25.98 12.76
N ASP A 453 16.44 25.69 11.87
CA ASP A 453 15.22 26.46 11.76
C ASP A 453 14.30 26.19 12.96
N GLU A 454 13.33 27.06 13.18
CA GLU A 454 12.35 26.90 14.25
C GLU A 454 11.27 25.88 13.86
N ILE A 455 10.82 25.10 14.84
CA ILE A 455 9.61 24.27 14.72
C ILE A 455 8.45 25.07 15.29
N ILE A 456 7.47 25.40 14.46
CA ILE A 456 6.27 26.11 14.89
C ILE A 456 5.41 25.12 15.66
N HIS A 457 5.09 25.44 16.92
CA HIS A 457 4.08 24.69 17.65
C HIS A 457 2.69 25.11 17.13
N PRO A 458 1.93 24.25 16.43
CA PRO A 458 0.64 24.62 15.88
C PRO A 458 -0.36 24.92 17.00
N ALA A 459 -1.34 25.77 16.71
CA ALA A 459 -2.44 26.04 17.64
C ALA A 459 -3.45 24.87 17.67
N GLU A 460 -3.46 24.07 16.60
CA GLU A 460 -4.38 22.98 16.34
C GLU A 460 -4.06 21.68 17.09
N SER A 461 -2.84 21.57 17.66
CA SER A 461 -2.39 20.38 18.40
C SER A 461 -1.86 20.74 19.78
N GLN A 462 -2.02 19.82 20.71
CA GLN A 462 -1.41 19.87 22.06
C GLN A 462 -0.48 18.67 22.31
N GLU A 463 -0.30 17.81 21.31
CA GLU A 463 0.42 16.53 21.44
C GLU A 463 1.53 16.45 20.39
N VAL A 464 2.36 17.49 20.30
CA VAL A 464 3.51 17.54 19.40
C VAL A 464 4.65 16.69 19.95
N ASP A 465 5.19 15.79 19.15
CA ASP A 465 6.12 14.75 19.55
C ASP A 465 7.38 14.75 18.67
N TRP A 466 8.45 14.14 19.17
CA TRP A 466 9.74 13.99 18.50
C TRP A 466 9.94 12.58 17.95
N GLU A 467 10.62 12.50 16.82
CA GLU A 467 11.02 11.25 16.18
C GLU A 467 12.35 11.46 15.42
N VAL A 468 13.49 11.06 15.99
CA VAL A 468 14.75 11.05 15.22
C VAL A 468 14.71 9.92 14.19
N GLU A 469 15.14 10.20 12.96
CA GLU A 469 15.17 9.21 11.88
C GLU A 469 16.46 9.32 11.05
N LEU A 470 16.91 8.16 10.55
CA LEU A 470 17.83 8.12 9.43
C LEU A 470 17.04 8.48 8.17
N ALA A 471 17.55 9.43 7.39
CA ALA A 471 17.03 9.72 6.07
C ALA A 471 18.02 9.37 4.97
N PHE A 472 17.52 8.98 3.81
CA PHE A 472 18.33 8.82 2.61
C PHE A 472 17.73 9.57 1.42
N VAL A 473 18.60 9.98 0.49
CA VAL A 473 18.23 10.78 -0.67
C VAL A 473 18.47 9.99 -1.95
N ILE A 474 17.48 9.95 -2.82
CA ILE A 474 17.61 9.36 -4.15
C ILE A 474 18.50 10.29 -5.01
N GLY A 475 19.54 9.74 -5.61
CA GLY A 475 20.44 10.43 -6.54
C GLY A 475 20.21 10.05 -8.01
N LYS A 476 19.52 8.94 -8.28
CA LYS A 476 19.29 8.44 -9.65
C LYS A 476 17.84 8.01 -9.85
N LYS A 477 17.24 8.47 -10.94
CA LYS A 477 15.86 8.11 -11.33
C LYS A 477 15.70 6.60 -11.50
N GLY A 478 14.58 6.03 -11.05
CA GLY A 478 14.25 4.63 -11.29
C GLY A 478 12.82 4.24 -10.91
N THR A 479 12.36 3.12 -11.47
CA THR A 479 11.11 2.43 -11.12
C THR A 479 11.39 0.93 -11.17
N HIS A 480 10.66 0.13 -10.40
CA HIS A 480 10.86 -1.32 -10.28
C HIS A 480 12.33 -1.68 -10.03
N ILE A 481 12.97 -0.94 -9.13
CA ILE A 481 14.38 -1.08 -8.80
C ILE A 481 14.55 -2.39 -8.01
N LYS A 482 15.44 -3.27 -8.48
CA LYS A 482 15.78 -4.49 -7.72
C LYS A 482 16.52 -4.12 -6.45
N GLU A 483 16.28 -4.85 -5.37
CA GLU A 483 16.95 -4.64 -4.07
C GLU A 483 18.48 -4.61 -4.19
N SER A 484 19.06 -5.51 -5.00
CA SER A 484 20.50 -5.56 -5.25
C SER A 484 21.08 -4.33 -5.95
N ALA A 485 20.24 -3.51 -6.59
CA ALA A 485 20.63 -2.28 -7.29
C ALA A 485 20.22 -1.02 -6.50
N ALA A 486 19.51 -1.16 -5.38
CA ALA A 486 18.91 -0.03 -4.67
C ALA A 486 19.94 1.01 -4.19
N MET A 487 21.10 0.56 -3.68
CA MET A 487 22.16 1.45 -3.22
C MET A 487 22.75 2.32 -4.33
N ASP A 488 22.69 1.87 -5.59
CA ASP A 488 23.16 2.65 -6.75
C ASP A 488 22.28 3.85 -7.05
N HIS A 489 21.04 3.84 -6.54
CA HIS A 489 20.09 4.94 -6.68
C HIS A 489 20.19 5.97 -5.56
N ILE A 490 20.98 5.73 -4.53
CA ILE A 490 21.09 6.59 -3.35
C ILE A 490 22.35 7.45 -3.47
N VAL A 491 22.23 8.76 -3.25
CA VAL A 491 23.39 9.66 -3.17
C VAL A 491 24.02 9.64 -1.79
N GLY A 492 23.21 9.59 -0.73
CA GLY A 492 23.69 9.65 0.63
C GLY A 492 22.61 9.64 1.70
N PHE A 493 23.05 9.86 2.93
CA PHE A 493 22.26 9.79 4.15
C PHE A 493 22.33 11.11 4.91
N MET A 494 21.31 11.41 5.71
CA MET A 494 21.25 12.58 6.58
C MET A 494 20.40 12.30 7.81
N VAL A 495 20.43 13.22 8.79
CA VAL A 495 19.53 13.18 9.95
C VAL A 495 18.20 13.81 9.55
N ALA A 496 17.10 13.23 10.02
CA ALA A 496 15.77 13.81 9.92
C ALA A 496 15.08 13.82 11.29
N HIS A 497 14.13 14.73 11.43
CA HIS A 497 13.23 14.80 12.57
C HIS A 497 11.78 14.72 12.07
N ASP A 498 11.10 13.60 12.31
CA ASP A 498 9.70 13.40 11.92
C ASP A 498 8.75 13.96 13.00
N VAL A 499 8.71 15.28 13.14
CA VAL A 499 7.83 15.95 14.12
C VAL A 499 6.38 15.54 13.86
N THR A 500 5.67 15.20 14.92
CA THR A 500 4.36 14.57 14.82
C THR A 500 3.35 15.17 15.80
N ALA A 501 2.19 15.60 15.30
CA ALA A 501 1.02 15.91 16.12
C ALA A 501 0.19 14.64 16.36
N ARG A 502 0.36 14.01 17.54
CA ARG A 502 -0.19 12.68 17.86
C ARG A 502 -1.70 12.63 17.97
N ASP A 503 -2.31 13.70 18.44
CA ASP A 503 -3.76 13.88 18.44
C ASP A 503 -4.34 13.84 17.03
N TRP A 504 -3.67 14.46 16.06
CA TRP A 504 -4.06 14.40 14.65
C TRP A 504 -3.74 13.06 13.99
N GLN A 505 -2.59 12.46 14.30
CA GLN A 505 -2.16 11.18 13.75
C GLN A 505 -3.07 10.02 14.20
N MET A 506 -3.40 9.95 15.49
CA MET A 506 -4.03 8.78 16.10
C MET A 506 -5.54 8.95 16.34
N LYS A 507 -5.99 10.15 16.68
CA LYS A 507 -7.36 10.38 17.18
C LYS A 507 -8.27 11.05 16.16
N ARG A 508 -7.71 11.78 15.19
CA ARG A 508 -8.46 12.58 14.19
C ARG A 508 -8.23 12.04 12.77
N ASN A 509 -8.82 12.74 11.79
CA ASN A 509 -8.59 12.54 10.35
C ASN A 509 -8.70 11.09 9.84
N GLY A 510 -9.65 10.31 10.37
CA GLY A 510 -9.88 8.94 9.90
C GLY A 510 -8.66 8.00 10.03
N LYS A 511 -7.75 8.27 10.99
CA LYS A 511 -6.49 7.53 11.21
C LYS A 511 -5.45 7.65 10.09
N GLN A 512 -5.65 8.53 9.11
CA GLN A 512 -4.63 8.86 8.12
C GLN A 512 -3.58 9.78 8.75
N TRP A 513 -2.30 9.46 8.57
CA TRP A 513 -1.22 10.15 9.30
C TRP A 513 -0.82 11.50 8.69
N ILE A 514 -1.16 11.74 7.41
CA ILE A 514 -0.63 12.87 6.64
C ILE A 514 -0.79 14.23 7.33
N LEU A 515 -1.96 14.53 7.92
CA LEU A 515 -2.19 15.81 8.60
C LEU A 515 -1.39 15.92 9.90
N GLY A 516 -1.31 14.85 10.69
CA GLY A 516 -0.48 14.85 11.91
C GLY A 516 1.02 14.93 11.63
N LYS A 517 1.43 14.61 10.40
CA LYS A 517 2.82 14.55 9.97
C LYS A 517 3.24 15.75 9.10
N SER A 518 2.32 16.57 8.59
CA SER A 518 2.64 17.59 7.57
C SER A 518 2.30 19.02 7.94
N PHE A 519 2.19 19.35 9.23
CA PHE A 519 2.20 20.76 9.64
C PHE A 519 3.48 21.44 9.12
N ASP A 520 3.40 22.73 8.84
CA ASP A 520 4.59 23.50 8.46
C ASP A 520 5.68 23.32 9.51
N THR A 521 6.93 23.26 9.07
CA THR A 521 8.13 23.01 9.91
C THR A 521 8.27 21.61 10.53
N PHE A 522 7.36 20.67 10.29
CA PHE A 522 7.42 19.34 10.91
C PHE A 522 8.44 18.38 10.29
N CYS A 523 9.22 18.80 9.29
CA CYS A 523 10.26 17.98 8.67
C CYS A 523 11.64 18.66 8.65
N PRO A 524 12.28 18.91 9.81
CA PRO A 524 13.68 19.32 9.82
C PRO A 524 14.61 18.25 9.23
N LEU A 525 15.47 18.64 8.29
CA LEU A 525 16.44 17.77 7.61
C LEU A 525 17.85 18.38 7.70
N GLY A 526 18.87 17.54 7.91
CA GLY A 526 20.27 17.96 7.78
C GLY A 526 21.25 17.28 8.76
N PRO A 527 22.38 17.93 9.09
CA PRO A 527 22.84 19.21 8.54
C PRO A 527 23.35 19.13 7.09
N ALA A 528 23.73 17.93 6.63
CA ALA A 528 24.27 17.68 5.29
C ALA A 528 23.79 16.32 4.76
N ILE A 529 23.81 16.14 3.43
CA ILE A 529 23.76 14.81 2.82
C ILE A 529 25.18 14.26 2.79
N VAL A 530 25.45 13.28 3.64
CA VAL A 530 26.72 12.56 3.67
C VAL A 530 26.67 11.46 2.63
N THR A 531 27.57 11.50 1.65
CA THR A 531 27.51 10.58 0.51
C THR A 531 27.76 9.13 0.95
N LYS A 532 27.12 8.18 0.26
CA LYS A 532 27.10 6.76 0.68
C LYS A 532 28.48 6.13 0.83
N ASP A 533 29.48 6.60 0.08
CA ASP A 533 30.88 6.17 0.17
C ASP A 533 31.53 6.53 1.52
N CYS A 534 30.98 7.51 2.24
CA CYS A 534 31.43 7.94 3.56
C CYS A 534 30.76 7.18 4.70
N VAL A 535 29.74 6.37 4.42
CA VAL A 535 28.94 5.66 5.41
C VAL A 535 29.08 4.16 5.15
N PRO A 536 30.11 3.50 5.73
CA PRO A 536 30.42 2.10 5.41
C PRO A 536 29.25 1.14 5.62
N ASP A 537 28.46 1.40 6.66
CA ASP A 537 27.23 0.67 6.95
C ASP A 537 26.16 1.61 7.54
N PRO A 538 25.17 2.04 6.74
CA PRO A 538 24.09 2.91 7.22
C PRO A 538 23.15 2.20 8.21
N HIS A 539 23.24 0.88 8.34
CA HIS A 539 22.45 0.05 9.25
C HIS A 539 23.21 -0.31 10.52
N LYS A 540 24.26 0.44 10.86
CA LYS A 540 25.02 0.28 12.11
C LYS A 540 25.45 1.62 12.72
N LEU A 541 24.56 2.61 12.71
CA LEU A 541 24.81 3.94 13.26
C LEU A 541 24.03 4.13 14.56
N GLY A 542 24.67 4.67 15.59
CA GLY A 542 23.95 5.12 16.78
C GLY A 542 23.06 6.32 16.42
N ILE A 543 21.84 6.31 16.94
CA ILE A 543 20.77 7.27 16.63
C ILE A 543 20.15 7.76 17.93
N ARG A 544 20.14 9.08 18.13
CA ARG A 544 19.81 9.71 19.42
C ARG A 544 18.97 10.96 19.24
N CYS A 545 18.06 11.19 20.20
CA CYS A 545 17.30 12.43 20.32
C CYS A 545 17.42 12.97 21.74
N LYS A 546 17.63 14.28 21.87
CA LYS A 546 17.64 15.01 23.15
C LYS A 546 16.61 16.13 23.13
N VAL A 547 15.89 16.30 24.23
CA VAL A 547 15.00 17.46 24.45
C VAL A 547 15.52 18.24 25.64
N ASN A 548 15.86 19.51 25.45
CA ASN A 548 16.49 20.36 26.47
C ASN A 548 17.76 19.76 27.10
N GLY A 549 18.50 18.96 26.31
CA GLY A 549 19.71 18.26 26.74
C GLY A 549 19.47 16.90 27.40
N GLU A 550 18.23 16.56 27.76
CA GLU A 550 17.87 15.23 28.28
C GLU A 550 17.78 14.23 27.12
N LEU A 551 18.45 13.08 27.25
CA LEU A 551 18.39 12.00 26.26
C LEU A 551 17.01 11.34 26.30
N VAL A 552 16.25 11.45 25.20
CA VAL A 552 14.88 10.94 25.10
C VAL A 552 14.72 9.71 24.21
N GLN A 553 15.57 9.57 23.18
CA GLN A 553 15.70 8.37 22.35
C GLN A 553 17.18 8.00 22.23
N ASP A 554 17.48 6.71 22.31
CA ASP A 554 18.84 6.16 22.13
C ASP A 554 18.75 4.72 21.61
N SER A 555 19.22 4.50 20.38
CA SER A 555 19.19 3.19 19.72
C SER A 555 20.28 3.11 18.63
N ASN A 556 20.15 2.14 17.72
CA ASN A 556 21.03 1.93 16.60
C ASN A 556 20.23 1.55 15.34
N THR A 557 20.64 2.05 14.16
CA THR A 557 19.96 1.77 12.89
C THR A 557 19.99 0.27 12.49
N SER A 558 20.78 -0.55 13.19
CA SER A 558 20.71 -2.02 13.09
C SER A 558 19.35 -2.59 13.48
N GLN A 559 18.58 -1.89 14.31
CA GLN A 559 17.22 -2.25 14.70
C GLN A 559 16.17 -2.04 13.60
N MET A 560 16.54 -1.41 12.46
CA MET A 560 15.62 -1.24 11.34
C MET A 560 15.13 -2.60 10.81
N ILE A 561 13.82 -2.79 10.70
CA ILE A 561 13.18 -4.02 10.21
C ILE A 561 13.38 -4.13 8.70
N PHE A 562 12.92 -3.11 7.96
CA PHE A 562 13.11 -2.97 6.52
C PHE A 562 14.30 -2.06 6.25
N LYS A 563 15.37 -2.65 5.72
CA LYS A 563 16.60 -1.92 5.36
C LYS A 563 16.39 -1.05 4.13
N THR A 564 17.30 -0.10 3.95
CA THR A 564 17.27 0.89 2.86
C THR A 564 17.02 0.27 1.48
N GLN A 565 17.67 -0.84 1.17
CA GLN A 565 17.53 -1.52 -0.12
C GLN A 565 16.12 -2.06 -0.33
N ALA A 566 15.56 -2.71 0.70
CA ALA A 566 14.20 -3.23 0.69
C ALA A 566 13.17 -2.11 0.54
N LEU A 567 13.36 -0.97 1.22
CA LEU A 567 12.47 0.19 1.11
C LEU A 567 12.44 0.78 -0.32
N VAL A 568 13.61 0.94 -0.94
CA VAL A 568 13.69 1.41 -2.34
C VAL A 568 13.04 0.42 -3.29
N ALA A 569 13.34 -0.87 -3.13
CA ALA A 569 12.78 -1.92 -3.98
C ALA A 569 11.26 -2.03 -3.84
N TRP A 570 10.74 -1.91 -2.62
CA TRP A 570 9.31 -1.90 -2.33
C TRP A 570 8.61 -0.71 -2.97
N VAL A 571 9.02 0.51 -2.60
CA VAL A 571 8.30 1.72 -3.03
C VAL A 571 8.40 1.94 -4.55
N SER A 572 9.53 1.59 -5.16
CA SER A 572 9.73 1.81 -6.60
C SER A 572 8.85 0.94 -7.51
N GLN A 573 8.20 -0.11 -6.98
CA GLN A 573 7.19 -0.90 -7.69
C GLN A 573 5.94 -0.06 -7.99
N PHE A 574 5.59 0.83 -7.07
CA PHE A 574 4.34 1.60 -7.13
C PHE A 574 4.55 2.98 -7.75
N ILE A 575 5.70 3.61 -7.51
CA ILE A 575 5.99 4.97 -7.95
C ILE A 575 7.40 5.12 -8.52
N THR A 576 7.58 6.05 -9.47
CA THR A 576 8.93 6.41 -9.95
C THR A 576 9.63 7.28 -8.91
N LEU A 577 10.87 6.90 -8.57
CA LEU A 577 11.77 7.68 -7.73
C LEU A 577 12.64 8.58 -8.61
N TYR A 578 12.85 9.82 -8.16
CA TYR A 578 13.58 10.87 -8.86
C TYR A 578 14.72 11.41 -7.97
N PRO A 579 15.80 11.93 -8.57
CA PRO A 579 16.85 12.61 -7.82
C PRO A 579 16.27 13.72 -6.91
N GLY A 580 16.67 13.71 -5.64
CA GLY A 580 16.17 14.60 -4.59
C GLY A 580 14.88 14.16 -3.90
N ASP A 581 14.29 13.00 -4.23
CA ASP A 581 13.30 12.38 -3.35
C ASP A 581 13.96 11.94 -2.04
N VAL A 582 13.26 12.11 -0.93
CA VAL A 582 13.76 11.84 0.42
C VAL A 582 12.95 10.73 1.06
N PHE A 583 13.63 9.79 1.70
CA PHE A 583 13.02 8.77 2.54
C PHE A 583 13.36 9.01 4.01
N LEU A 584 12.35 8.93 4.86
CA LEU A 584 12.41 8.93 6.31
C LEU A 584 12.14 7.50 6.78
N THR A 585 13.14 6.86 7.41
CA THR A 585 13.15 5.39 7.54
C THR A 585 12.51 4.85 8.81
N GLY A 586 11.82 5.69 9.58
CA GLY A 586 11.21 5.33 10.86
C GLY A 586 12.08 5.69 12.05
N THR A 587 11.46 5.70 13.23
CA THR A 587 12.07 6.16 14.48
C THR A 587 12.24 5.02 15.51
N PRO A 588 13.31 5.07 16.35
CA PRO A 588 13.51 4.15 17.48
C PRO A 588 12.55 4.43 18.66
N PRO A 589 12.54 3.59 19.71
CA PRO A 589 11.73 3.82 20.92
C PRO A 589 12.10 5.11 21.66
N GLY A 590 11.23 5.53 22.58
CA GLY A 590 11.43 6.72 23.41
C GLY A 590 10.69 7.97 22.94
N THR A 591 9.75 7.82 22.00
CA THR A 591 8.84 8.92 21.62
C THR A 591 7.94 9.30 22.80
N GLY A 592 7.60 10.58 22.88
CA GLY A 592 6.92 11.18 24.01
C GLY A 592 5.55 10.57 24.31
N VAL A 593 4.82 10.17 23.27
CA VAL A 593 3.48 9.56 23.39
C VAL A 593 3.46 8.24 24.16
N PHE A 594 4.54 7.45 24.11
CA PHE A 594 4.62 6.14 24.77
C PHE A 594 5.30 6.20 26.14
N ARG A 595 5.76 7.37 26.58
CA ARG A 595 6.23 7.60 27.94
C ARG A 595 5.09 7.45 28.94
N LYS A 596 5.44 7.17 30.20
CA LYS A 596 4.48 7.00 31.31
C LYS A 596 4.84 7.96 32.44
N PRO A 597 4.15 9.11 32.58
CA PRO A 597 3.07 9.62 31.71
C PRO A 597 3.58 10.10 30.33
N PRO A 598 2.69 10.27 29.33
CA PRO A 598 3.07 10.86 28.04
C PRO A 598 3.64 12.26 28.22
N VAL A 599 4.65 12.59 27.40
CA VAL A 599 5.32 13.90 27.38
C VAL A 599 5.29 14.43 25.96
N PHE A 600 5.02 15.71 25.78
CA PHE A 600 4.97 16.36 24.48
C PHE A 600 5.79 17.64 24.49
N LEU A 601 6.25 18.06 23.31
CA LEU A 601 6.99 19.29 23.09
C LEU A 601 6.15 20.50 23.44
N LYS A 602 6.79 21.50 24.03
CA LYS A 602 6.22 22.79 24.38
C LYS A 602 6.99 23.91 23.69
N ARG A 603 6.35 25.05 23.53
CA ARG A 603 7.03 26.29 23.11
C ARG A 603 8.21 26.56 24.04
N GLY A 604 9.37 26.84 23.46
CA GLY A 604 10.64 27.03 24.16
C GLY A 604 11.54 25.80 24.21
N ASP A 605 11.01 24.59 24.00
CA ASP A 605 11.82 23.37 24.00
C ASP A 605 12.82 23.37 22.84
N VAL A 606 13.98 22.76 23.08
CA VAL A 606 15.01 22.58 22.07
C VAL A 606 15.22 21.09 21.83
N VAL A 607 15.01 20.66 20.60
CA VAL A 607 15.19 19.26 20.18
C VAL A 607 16.48 19.12 19.40
N GLN A 608 17.32 18.15 19.77
CA GLN A 608 18.53 17.79 19.03
C GLN A 608 18.46 16.33 18.60
N CYS A 609 18.46 16.10 17.29
CA CYS A 609 18.53 14.78 16.68
C CYS A 609 19.94 14.56 16.14
N GLU A 610 20.52 13.39 16.40
CA GLU A 610 21.92 13.09 16.08
C GLU A 610 22.05 11.64 15.59
N ILE A 611 22.86 11.44 14.55
CA ILE A 611 23.24 10.11 14.06
C ILE A 611 24.76 10.09 13.86
N ASP A 612 25.39 9.01 14.33
CA ASP A 612 26.82 8.79 14.17
C ASP A 612 27.24 8.99 12.70
N GLN A 613 28.37 9.67 12.49
CA GLN A 613 28.95 9.99 11.16
C GLN A 613 28.16 11.00 10.32
N LEU A 614 26.87 11.21 10.59
CA LEU A 614 26.02 12.14 9.83
C LEU A 614 26.01 13.55 10.43
N GLY A 615 26.06 13.65 11.76
CA GLY A 615 26.07 14.91 12.50
C GLY A 615 24.78 15.11 13.29
N ALA A 616 24.43 16.36 13.58
CA ALA A 616 23.23 16.71 14.35
C ALA A 616 22.47 17.89 13.77
N LEU A 617 21.14 17.86 13.93
CA LEU A 617 20.26 19.01 13.76
C LEU A 617 19.70 19.42 15.11
N ARG A 618 19.44 20.72 15.29
CA ARG A 618 18.97 21.30 16.55
C ARG A 618 17.95 22.40 16.28
N ASN A 619 16.69 22.12 16.57
CA ASN A 619 15.58 23.04 16.32
C ASN A 619 14.92 23.49 17.62
N LYS A 620 14.52 24.76 17.69
CA LYS A 620 13.76 25.32 18.81
C LYS A 620 12.27 25.33 18.46
N VAL A 621 11.44 24.91 19.40
CA VAL A 621 9.97 24.97 19.28
C VAL A 621 9.50 26.39 19.65
N VAL A 622 8.70 27.03 18.80
CA VAL A 622 8.23 28.42 18.98
C VAL A 622 6.73 28.58 19.02
#